data_AF-A0A1H0X5E4-F1
#
_entry.id   AF-A0A1H0X5E4-F1
#
_cell.length_a   1.000
_cell.length_b   1.000
_cell.length_c   1.000
_cell.angle_alpha   90.00
_cell.angle_beta   90.00
_cell.angle_gamma   90.00
#
_symmetry.space_group_name_H-M   'P 1'
#
loop_
_entity.id
_entity.type
_entity.pdbx_description
1 polymer ?
#
loop_
_entity_poly.entity_id
_entity_poly.type
_entity_poly.pdbx_seq_one_letter_code
_entity_poly.pdbx_strand_id
1 'polypeptide(L)'
;MMKILEKIKYHKENKQRVRLYRRVSKGKTEISNGYILDYSDKFILIHESDDFKIDGYSIVPVKQVKKLRYDKSDEYFNQMMIWENEIEKVGIDYAINLSSWQSIFELLQAKELNVVVECEGAEINPFSIGPIVKTGKKHVHILYFDAEGYFEDSPSSIDYKSITRIAFETQYLTVFGKYTRYKIA
;
A
#
# COMPACT_ATOMS: atom_id res chain seq x y z
N MET A 1 6.80 -26.89 7.25
CA MET A 1 5.87 -25.74 7.09
C MET A 1 6.57 -24.73 6.19
N MET A 2 5.93 -24.30 5.09
CA MET A 2 6.55 -23.35 4.16
C MET A 2 6.89 -22.02 4.85
N LYS A 3 8.05 -21.46 4.53
CA LYS A 3 8.45 -20.12 4.96
C LYS A 3 7.52 -19.08 4.33
N ILE A 4 7.38 -17.92 4.96
CA ILE A 4 6.43 -16.90 4.48
C ILE A 4 6.71 -16.45 3.04
N LEU A 5 7.99 -16.30 2.66
CA LEU A 5 8.40 -15.94 1.30
C LEU A 5 8.03 -17.01 0.26
N GLU A 6 8.08 -18.30 0.62
CA GLU A 6 7.66 -19.39 -0.28
C GLU A 6 6.15 -19.33 -0.53
N LYS A 7 5.36 -18.98 0.49
CA LYS A 7 3.91 -18.78 0.34
C LYS A 7 3.60 -17.56 -0.53
N ILE A 8 4.29 -16.45 -0.30
CA ILE A 8 4.18 -15.22 -1.12
C ILE A 8 4.46 -15.55 -2.59
N LYS A 9 5.57 -16.24 -2.86
CA LYS A 9 5.93 -16.70 -4.20
C LYS A 9 4.83 -17.56 -4.83
N TYR A 10 4.37 -18.59 -4.10
CA TYR A 10 3.33 -19.50 -4.57
C TYR A 10 2.04 -18.75 -4.96
N HIS A 11 1.54 -17.86 -4.11
CA HIS A 11 0.29 -17.15 -4.40
C HIS A 11 0.43 -16.10 -5.51
N LYS A 12 1.60 -15.48 -5.65
CA LYS A 12 1.94 -14.63 -6.81
C LYS A 12 1.89 -15.42 -8.11
N GLU A 13 2.58 -16.57 -8.17
CA GLU A 13 2.65 -17.41 -9.37
C GLU A 13 1.29 -17.95 -9.80
N ASN A 14 0.40 -18.22 -8.83
CA ASN A 14 -0.96 -18.71 -9.08
C ASN A 14 -2.00 -17.59 -9.25
N LYS A 15 -1.61 -16.31 -9.22
CA LYS A 15 -2.51 -15.14 -9.31
C LYS A 15 -3.71 -15.25 -8.36
N GLN A 16 -3.45 -15.62 -7.12
CA GLN A 16 -4.49 -15.84 -6.10
C GLN A 16 -4.69 -14.58 -5.26
N ARG A 17 -5.95 -14.19 -5.06
CA ARG A 17 -6.31 -13.14 -4.10
C ARG A 17 -6.08 -13.64 -2.67
N VAL A 18 -5.15 -13.02 -1.96
CA VAL A 18 -4.74 -13.43 -0.62
C VAL A 18 -5.24 -12.46 0.44
N ARG A 19 -5.43 -12.98 1.65
CA ARG A 19 -5.62 -12.18 2.86
C ARG A 19 -4.36 -12.20 3.72
N LEU A 20 -3.69 -11.05 3.83
CA LEU A 20 -2.50 -10.86 4.65
C LEU A 20 -2.90 -10.26 5.99
N TYR A 21 -2.63 -10.99 7.08
CA TYR A 21 -2.72 -10.50 8.43
C TYR A 21 -1.37 -9.91 8.83
N ARG A 22 -1.33 -8.61 9.09
CA ARG A 22 -0.12 -7.83 9.38
C ARG A 22 -0.11 -7.41 10.85
N ARG A 23 0.90 -7.80 11.62
CA ARG A 23 1.12 -7.26 12.96
C ARG A 23 1.80 -5.90 12.85
N VAL A 24 1.04 -4.83 13.06
CA VAL A 24 1.50 -3.44 12.90
C VAL A 24 2.03 -2.83 14.20
N SER A 25 1.54 -3.29 15.35
CA SER A 25 2.07 -2.97 16.68
C SER A 25 1.73 -4.06 17.70
N LYS A 26 2.11 -3.86 18.97
CA LYS A 26 1.81 -4.81 20.05
C LYS A 26 0.29 -4.89 20.24
N GLY A 27 -0.26 -6.09 20.04
CA GLY A 27 -1.70 -6.33 20.19
C GLY A 27 -2.56 -5.88 18.99
N LYS A 28 -2.00 -5.16 18.01
CA LYS A 28 -2.72 -4.68 16.83
C LYS A 28 -2.37 -5.50 15.58
N THR A 29 -3.39 -5.95 14.87
CA THR A 29 -3.25 -6.67 13.59
C THR A 29 -4.19 -6.05 12.59
N GLU A 30 -3.65 -5.75 11.41
CA GLU A 30 -4.37 -5.18 10.28
C GLU A 30 -4.44 -6.18 9.13
N ILE A 31 -5.32 -5.94 8.17
CA ILE A 31 -5.53 -6.83 7.03
C ILE A 31 -5.28 -6.08 5.73
N SER A 32 -4.56 -6.71 4.81
CA SER A 32 -4.51 -6.32 3.38
C SER A 32 -5.11 -7.45 2.54
N ASN A 33 -5.93 -7.11 1.55
CA ASN A 33 -6.62 -8.08 0.70
C ASN A 33 -6.34 -7.76 -0.77
N GLY A 34 -5.70 -8.67 -1.48
CA GLY A 34 -5.39 -8.39 -2.88
C GLY A 34 -4.51 -9.44 -3.53
N TYR A 35 -3.96 -9.07 -4.68
CA TYR A 35 -3.10 -9.92 -5.48
C TYR A 35 -1.64 -9.49 -5.30
N ILE A 36 -0.77 -10.44 -4.99
CA ILE A 36 0.66 -10.15 -4.86
C ILE A 36 1.23 -9.94 -6.26
N LEU A 37 1.70 -8.73 -6.55
CA LEU A 37 2.31 -8.39 -7.84
C LEU A 37 3.81 -8.59 -7.85
N ASP A 38 4.48 -8.25 -6.74
CA ASP A 38 5.92 -8.44 -6.58
C ASP A 38 6.33 -8.50 -5.11
N TYR A 39 7.55 -8.95 -4.83
CA TYR A 39 8.08 -9.02 -3.48
C TYR A 39 9.61 -9.00 -3.43
N SER A 40 10.14 -8.62 -2.27
CA SER A 40 11.55 -8.80 -1.88
C SER A 40 11.64 -9.56 -0.56
N ASP A 41 12.83 -9.66 0.01
CA ASP A 41 13.03 -10.10 1.39
C ASP A 41 12.41 -9.14 2.43
N LYS A 42 12.17 -7.88 2.04
CA LYS A 42 11.70 -6.80 2.93
C LYS A 42 10.26 -6.36 2.70
N PHE A 43 9.77 -6.36 1.46
CA PHE A 43 8.47 -5.78 1.12
C PHE A 43 7.65 -6.68 0.19
N ILE A 44 6.34 -6.45 0.19
CA ILE A 44 5.36 -7.08 -0.70
C ILE A 44 4.59 -5.96 -1.38
N LEU A 45 4.49 -5.99 -2.70
CA LEU A 45 3.60 -5.14 -3.50
C LEU A 45 2.30 -5.91 -3.75
N ILE A 46 1.18 -5.28 -3.43
CA ILE A 46 -0.16 -5.85 -3.52
C ILE A 46 -1.00 -4.93 -4.41
N HIS A 47 -1.71 -5.50 -5.39
CA HIS A 47 -2.84 -4.84 -6.02
C HIS A 47 -4.04 -5.07 -5.10
N GLU A 48 -4.46 -4.04 -4.37
CA GLU A 48 -5.50 -4.18 -3.36
C GLU A 48 -6.86 -4.41 -4.04
N SER A 49 -7.74 -5.07 -3.31
CA SER A 49 -9.10 -5.34 -3.74
C SER A 49 -10.06 -5.03 -2.61
N ASP A 50 -11.09 -4.26 -2.92
CA ASP A 50 -12.14 -3.84 -2.01
C ASP A 50 -13.50 -3.94 -2.69
N ASP A 51 -14.53 -4.43 -1.99
CA ASP A 51 -15.89 -4.64 -2.51
C ASP A 51 -15.96 -5.16 -3.96
N PHE A 52 -15.22 -6.24 -4.24
CA PHE A 52 -15.15 -6.92 -5.55
C PHE A 52 -14.53 -6.10 -6.67
N LYS A 53 -13.83 -5.00 -6.37
CA LYS A 53 -13.08 -4.19 -7.32
C LYS A 53 -11.61 -4.20 -6.98
N ILE A 54 -10.80 -3.98 -8.00
CA ILE A 54 -9.39 -3.65 -7.84
C ILE A 54 -9.28 -2.15 -7.52
N ASP A 55 -8.58 -1.79 -6.45
CA ASP A 55 -8.46 -0.39 -5.99
C ASP A 55 -7.03 -0.05 -5.55
N GLY A 56 -6.22 0.35 -6.53
CA GLY A 56 -4.87 0.83 -6.32
C GLY A 56 -3.94 -0.18 -5.67
N TYR A 57 -2.80 0.31 -5.21
CA TYR A 57 -1.71 -0.54 -4.76
C TYR A 57 -1.37 -0.28 -3.31
N SER A 58 -0.83 -1.30 -2.66
CA SER A 58 -0.14 -1.13 -1.39
C SER A 58 1.21 -1.81 -1.35
N ILE A 59 2.12 -1.24 -0.56
CA ILE A 59 3.38 -1.88 -0.21
C ILE A 59 3.46 -2.04 1.30
N VAL A 60 3.73 -3.27 1.75
CA VAL A 60 3.79 -3.62 3.17
C VAL A 60 5.09 -4.36 3.50
N PRO A 61 5.68 -4.17 4.70
CA PRO A 61 6.85 -4.93 5.12
C PRO A 61 6.57 -6.43 5.35
N VAL A 62 7.39 -7.31 4.78
CA VAL A 62 7.34 -8.77 4.99
C VAL A 62 7.41 -9.13 6.47
N LYS A 63 8.24 -8.40 7.25
CA LYS A 63 8.41 -8.61 8.70
C LYS A 63 7.11 -8.48 9.50
N GLN A 64 6.09 -7.82 8.96
CA GLN A 64 4.80 -7.66 9.62
C GLN A 64 3.85 -8.82 9.35
N VAL A 65 4.10 -9.65 8.33
CA VAL A 65 3.18 -10.71 7.93
C VAL A 65 3.14 -11.81 8.99
N LYS A 66 2.04 -11.85 9.74
CA LYS A 66 1.74 -12.87 10.75
C LYS A 66 1.15 -14.12 10.12
N LYS A 67 0.28 -13.94 9.12
CA LYS A 67 -0.42 -15.02 8.41
C LYS A 67 -0.78 -14.56 7.01
N LEU A 68 -0.56 -15.44 6.04
CA LEU A 68 -1.09 -15.34 4.70
C LEU A 68 -2.13 -16.45 4.55
N ARG A 69 -3.37 -16.09 4.19
CA ARG A 69 -4.49 -17.01 4.03
C ARG A 69 -5.00 -17.04 2.59
N TYR A 70 -5.31 -18.25 2.14
CA TYR A 70 -6.11 -18.56 0.96
C TYR A 70 -6.89 -19.85 1.27
N ASP A 71 -8.13 -19.72 1.73
CA ASP A 71 -9.05 -20.84 2.00
C ASP A 71 -10.16 -20.94 0.94
N LYS A 72 -11.11 -21.87 1.11
CA LYS A 72 -12.23 -22.05 0.15
C LYS A 72 -13.09 -20.79 -0.04
N SER A 73 -13.19 -19.93 0.99
CA SER A 73 -13.90 -18.66 0.85
C SER A 73 -13.09 -17.67 0.02
N ASP A 74 -11.76 -17.63 0.22
CA ASP A 74 -10.87 -16.80 -0.59
C ASP A 74 -10.84 -17.29 -2.05
N GLU A 75 -10.87 -18.60 -2.28
CA GLU A 75 -10.99 -19.22 -3.61
C GLU A 75 -12.29 -18.84 -4.33
N TYR A 76 -13.43 -18.94 -3.64
CA TYR A 76 -14.72 -18.56 -4.21
C TYR A 76 -14.78 -17.06 -4.51
N PHE A 77 -14.23 -16.21 -3.65
CA PHE A 77 -14.12 -14.77 -3.92
C PHE A 77 -13.23 -14.51 -5.15
N ASN A 78 -12.10 -15.21 -5.26
CA ASN A 78 -11.23 -15.10 -6.43
C ASN A 78 -11.97 -15.50 -7.72
N GLN A 79 -12.86 -16.49 -7.66
CA GLN A 79 -13.73 -16.86 -8.77
C GLN A 79 -14.74 -15.75 -9.14
N MET A 80 -15.29 -15.04 -8.16
CA MET A 80 -16.13 -13.86 -8.42
C MET A 80 -15.35 -12.76 -9.15
N MET A 81 -14.10 -12.49 -8.75
CA MET A 81 -13.25 -11.50 -9.43
C MET A 81 -13.00 -11.87 -10.90
N ILE A 82 -12.96 -13.16 -11.24
CA ILE A 82 -12.89 -13.65 -12.62
C ILE A 82 -14.20 -13.36 -13.35
N TRP A 83 -15.35 -13.71 -12.76
CA TRP A 83 -16.66 -13.49 -13.38
C TRP A 83 -17.00 -12.02 -13.60
N GLU A 84 -16.54 -11.14 -12.71
CA GLU A 84 -16.67 -9.68 -12.83
C GLU A 84 -15.62 -9.05 -13.77
N ASN A 85 -14.74 -9.85 -14.38
CA ASN A 85 -13.62 -9.40 -15.23
C ASN A 85 -12.63 -8.45 -14.53
N GLU A 86 -12.60 -8.43 -13.20
CA GLU A 86 -11.67 -7.59 -12.44
C GLU A 86 -10.27 -8.18 -12.39
N ILE A 87 -10.14 -9.50 -12.54
CA ILE A 87 -8.84 -10.16 -12.59
C ILE A 87 -7.96 -9.69 -13.76
N GLU A 88 -8.57 -9.23 -14.86
CA GLU A 88 -7.87 -8.72 -16.03
C GLU A 88 -7.13 -7.40 -15.75
N LYS A 89 -7.58 -6.66 -14.74
CA LYS A 89 -6.95 -5.41 -14.28
C LYS A 89 -5.78 -5.66 -13.34
N VAL A 90 -5.60 -6.89 -12.86
CA VAL A 90 -4.52 -7.23 -11.93
C VAL A 90 -3.18 -7.20 -12.67
N GLY A 91 -2.46 -6.11 -12.45
CA GLY A 91 -1.10 -5.91 -12.94
C GLY A 91 -0.54 -4.60 -12.43
N ILE A 92 0.66 -4.24 -12.86
CA ILE A 92 1.25 -2.90 -12.71
C ILE A 92 2.15 -2.66 -13.92
N ASP A 93 2.08 -1.47 -14.52
CA ASP A 93 2.74 -1.17 -15.79
C ASP A 93 4.20 -0.73 -15.64
N TYR A 94 4.73 -0.76 -14.41
CA TYR A 94 6.09 -0.35 -14.10
C TYR A 94 6.68 -1.16 -12.95
N ALA A 95 8.00 -1.36 -13.00
CA ALA A 95 8.72 -2.07 -11.96
C ALA A 95 8.96 -1.16 -10.75
N ILE A 96 8.80 -1.71 -9.54
CA ILE A 96 9.10 -1.01 -8.29
C ILE A 96 10.31 -1.67 -7.64
N ASN A 97 11.35 -0.89 -7.35
CA ASN A 97 12.50 -1.39 -6.59
C ASN A 97 12.15 -1.53 -5.09
N LEU A 98 11.76 -2.74 -4.69
CA LEU A 98 11.38 -3.12 -3.33
C LEU A 98 12.59 -3.41 -2.41
N SER A 99 13.77 -2.83 -2.65
CA SER A 99 14.96 -3.07 -1.79
C SER A 99 14.99 -2.21 -0.51
N SER A 100 14.31 -1.08 -0.51
CA SER A 100 14.26 -0.13 0.60
C SER A 100 13.04 0.79 0.49
N TRP A 101 12.63 1.41 1.60
CA TRP A 101 11.64 2.48 1.55
C TRP A 101 12.11 3.67 0.69
N GLN A 102 13.40 4.00 0.74
CA GLN A 102 13.96 5.09 -0.05
C GLN A 102 13.74 4.86 -1.56
N SER A 103 14.12 3.69 -2.08
CA SER A 103 13.96 3.36 -3.50
C SER A 103 12.50 3.31 -3.95
N ILE A 104 11.60 2.90 -3.05
CA ILE A 104 10.15 2.94 -3.29
C ILE A 104 9.68 4.39 -3.42
N PHE A 105 9.98 5.24 -2.44
CA PHE A 105 9.53 6.63 -2.44
C PHE A 105 10.17 7.47 -3.54
N GLU A 106 11.43 7.21 -3.92
CA GLU A 106 12.08 7.88 -5.06
C GLU A 106 11.32 7.63 -6.37
N LEU A 107 10.87 6.39 -6.61
CA LEU A 107 10.07 6.06 -7.79
C LEU A 107 8.69 6.73 -7.73
N LEU A 108 7.97 6.60 -6.61
CA LEU A 108 6.63 7.17 -6.47
C LEU A 108 6.66 8.69 -6.59
N GLN A 109 7.70 9.34 -6.05
CA GLN A 109 7.94 10.76 -6.20
C GLN A 109 8.21 11.14 -7.65
N ALA A 110 9.07 10.41 -8.37
CA ALA A 110 9.37 10.66 -9.78
C ALA A 110 8.14 10.51 -10.69
N LYS A 111 7.14 9.72 -10.26
CA LYS A 111 5.85 9.57 -10.94
C LYS A 111 4.79 10.58 -10.49
N GLU A 112 5.14 11.51 -9.60
CA GLU A 112 4.23 12.55 -9.08
C GLU A 112 2.95 11.97 -8.44
N LEU A 113 3.07 10.79 -7.81
CA LEU A 113 1.94 10.12 -7.20
C LEU A 113 1.64 10.68 -5.81
N ASN A 114 0.35 10.88 -5.54
CA ASN A 114 -0.14 11.00 -4.18
C ASN A 114 -0.08 9.64 -3.47
N VAL A 115 0.27 9.66 -2.19
CA VAL A 115 0.38 8.45 -1.37
C VAL A 115 -0.38 8.64 -0.05
N VAL A 116 -0.88 7.54 0.50
CA VAL A 116 -1.14 7.43 1.94
C VAL A 116 0.06 6.70 2.56
N VAL A 117 0.70 7.31 3.54
CA VAL A 117 1.74 6.69 4.36
C VAL A 117 1.14 6.39 5.73
N GLU A 118 0.94 5.11 6.02
CA GLU A 118 0.34 4.67 7.28
C GLU A 118 1.42 4.25 8.27
N CYS A 119 1.26 4.72 9.50
CA CYS A 119 2.02 4.35 10.68
C CYS A 119 1.05 3.74 11.69
N GLU A 120 0.38 2.64 11.32
CA GLU A 120 -0.78 2.07 12.03
C GLU A 120 -0.50 1.69 13.49
N GLY A 121 0.77 1.63 13.89
CA GLY A 121 1.19 1.39 15.26
C GLY A 121 1.32 2.64 16.14
N ALA A 122 1.26 3.85 15.58
CA ALA A 122 1.35 5.10 16.30
C ALA A 122 -0.04 5.53 16.83
N GLU A 123 -0.07 6.11 18.04
CA GLU A 123 -1.30 6.68 18.61
C GLU A 123 -1.60 8.07 18.06
N ILE A 124 -0.55 8.84 17.75
CA ILE A 124 -0.64 10.20 17.20
C ILE A 124 -0.20 10.14 15.74
N ASN A 125 -0.96 10.79 14.86
CA ASN A 125 -0.73 10.85 13.41
C ASN A 125 -0.55 9.45 12.78
N PRO A 126 -1.60 8.60 12.84
CA PRO A 126 -1.51 7.22 12.37
C PRO A 126 -1.32 7.12 10.85
N PHE A 127 -1.47 8.21 10.11
CA PHE A 127 -1.15 8.29 8.70
C PHE A 127 -0.84 9.73 8.26
N SER A 128 -0.32 9.88 7.05
CA SER A 128 -0.26 11.12 6.29
C SER A 128 -0.67 10.84 4.84
N ILE A 129 -1.33 11.79 4.19
CA ILE A 129 -1.86 11.65 2.84
C ILE A 129 -1.51 12.87 1.99
N GLY A 130 -0.93 12.65 0.81
CA GLY A 130 -0.57 13.75 -0.10
C GLY A 130 0.60 13.43 -1.02
N PRO A 131 1.09 14.43 -1.76
CA PRO A 131 2.24 14.28 -2.63
C PRO A 131 3.55 14.15 -1.84
N ILE A 132 4.51 13.45 -2.43
CA ILE A 132 5.86 13.29 -1.86
C ILE A 132 6.70 14.52 -2.24
N VAL A 133 7.01 15.37 -1.27
CA VAL A 133 7.81 16.58 -1.49
C VAL A 133 9.30 16.27 -1.48
N LYS A 134 9.74 15.36 -0.61
CA LYS A 134 11.15 15.01 -0.48
C LYS A 134 11.35 13.61 0.04
N THR A 135 12.15 12.84 -0.71
CA THR A 135 12.67 11.55 -0.27
C THR A 135 14.07 11.71 0.31
N GLY A 136 14.30 11.18 1.52
CA GLY A 136 15.60 11.17 2.18
C GLY A 136 16.05 9.76 2.55
N LYS A 137 17.23 9.63 3.16
CA LYS A 137 17.82 8.32 3.51
C LYS A 137 17.05 7.55 4.60
N LYS A 138 16.33 8.26 5.47
CA LYS A 138 15.63 7.70 6.64
C LYS A 138 14.19 8.16 6.78
N HIS A 139 13.80 9.19 6.03
CA HIS A 139 12.51 9.84 6.16
C HIS A 139 11.97 10.20 4.79
N VAL A 140 10.64 10.24 4.67
CA VAL A 140 9.92 10.86 3.56
C VAL A 140 9.15 12.08 4.09
N HIS A 141 9.02 13.11 3.24
CA HIS A 141 8.25 14.30 3.55
C HIS A 141 7.00 14.34 2.68
N ILE A 142 5.83 14.34 3.32
CA ILE A 142 4.52 14.33 2.66
C ILE A 142 3.85 15.68 2.92
N LEU A 143 3.37 16.34 1.87
CA LEU A 143 2.53 17.54 2.03
C LEU A 143 1.11 17.10 2.29
N TYR A 144 0.72 17.06 3.57
CA TYR A 144 -0.60 16.59 3.96
C TYR A 144 -1.70 17.47 3.35
N PHE A 145 -2.77 16.86 2.85
CA PHE A 145 -4.04 17.56 2.63
C PHE A 145 -5.13 17.01 3.55
N ASP A 146 -5.99 17.91 4.04
CA ASP A 146 -7.10 17.55 4.92
C ASP A 146 -8.34 17.04 4.16
N ALA A 147 -9.37 16.66 4.91
CA ALA A 147 -10.64 16.16 4.36
C ALA A 147 -11.44 17.21 3.58
N GLU A 148 -11.10 18.49 3.70
CA GLU A 148 -11.67 19.57 2.88
C GLU A 148 -10.83 19.83 1.62
N GLY A 149 -9.69 19.14 1.47
CA GLY A 149 -8.76 19.27 0.36
C GLY A 149 -7.79 20.43 0.49
N TYR A 150 -7.57 20.98 1.68
CA TYR A 150 -6.54 21.98 1.89
C TYR A 150 -5.20 21.35 2.24
N PHE A 151 -4.14 21.77 1.55
CA PHE A 151 -2.77 21.44 1.96
C PHE A 151 -2.41 22.14 3.28
N GLU A 152 -1.62 21.45 4.10
CA GLU A 152 -0.91 22.08 5.22
C GLU A 152 0.18 23.04 4.72
N ASP A 153 0.58 23.98 5.59
CA ASP A 153 1.59 24.98 5.26
C ASP A 153 2.99 24.39 5.09
N SER A 154 3.26 23.23 5.69
CA SER A 154 4.56 22.58 5.63
C SER A 154 4.46 21.05 5.57
N PRO A 155 5.39 20.36 4.89
CA PRO A 155 5.38 18.90 4.82
C PRO A 155 5.66 18.24 6.17
N SER A 156 4.94 17.16 6.44
CA SER A 156 5.20 16.26 7.56
C SER A 156 6.35 15.29 7.25
N SER A 157 7.31 15.15 8.15
CA SER A 157 8.43 14.20 8.04
C SER A 157 8.09 12.88 8.74
N ILE A 158 8.26 11.75 8.03
CA ILE A 158 7.87 10.41 8.49
C ILE A 158 9.08 9.49 8.47
N ASP A 159 9.43 8.87 9.60
CA ASP A 159 10.52 7.88 9.72
C ASP A 159 10.12 6.56 9.05
N TYR A 160 10.96 6.05 8.15
CA TYR A 160 10.80 4.74 7.52
C TYR A 160 10.60 3.57 8.49
N LYS A 161 11.07 3.69 9.72
CA LYS A 161 10.87 2.67 10.76
C LYS A 161 9.44 2.61 11.27
N SER A 162 8.67 3.70 11.22
CA SER A 162 7.28 3.74 11.68
C SER A 162 6.28 3.32 10.61
N ILE A 163 6.68 3.35 9.33
CA ILE A 163 5.80 3.02 8.21
C ILE A 163 5.40 1.54 8.26
N THR A 164 4.09 1.30 8.24
CA THR A 164 3.48 -0.04 8.23
C THR A 164 2.86 -0.40 6.89
N ARG A 165 2.41 0.61 6.14
CA ARG A 165 1.87 0.44 4.80
C ARG A 165 2.01 1.76 4.06
N ILE A 166 2.21 1.67 2.74
CA ILE A 166 1.92 2.78 1.85
C ILE A 166 0.84 2.34 0.88
N ALA A 167 -0.05 3.26 0.52
CA ALA A 167 -1.03 3.06 -0.54
C ALA A 167 -0.88 4.16 -1.60
N PHE A 168 -1.09 3.82 -2.87
CA PHE A 168 -0.98 4.75 -3.99
C PHE A 168 -1.92 4.34 -5.12
N GLU A 169 -2.27 5.31 -5.97
CA GLU A 169 -3.18 5.13 -7.12
C GLU A 169 -4.54 4.49 -6.76
N THR A 170 -4.99 4.63 -5.51
CA THR A 170 -6.36 4.27 -5.14
C THR A 170 -7.34 5.26 -5.78
N GLN A 171 -8.58 4.84 -5.97
CA GLN A 171 -9.64 5.70 -6.48
C GLN A 171 -9.78 6.96 -5.61
N TYR A 172 -9.71 6.81 -4.29
CA TYR A 172 -9.75 7.94 -3.38
C TYR A 172 -8.61 8.94 -3.65
N LEU A 173 -7.36 8.47 -3.69
CA LEU A 173 -6.19 9.34 -3.91
C LEU A 173 -6.22 10.03 -5.28
N THR A 174 -6.61 9.29 -6.31
CA THR A 174 -6.60 9.76 -7.70
C THR A 174 -7.72 10.75 -7.98
N VAL A 175 -8.90 10.56 -7.38
CA VAL A 175 -10.03 11.48 -7.54
C VAL A 175 -9.85 12.69 -6.61
N PHE A 176 -9.68 12.46 -5.31
CA PHE A 176 -9.60 13.53 -4.32
C PHE A 176 -8.39 14.45 -4.57
N GLY A 177 -7.24 13.87 -4.92
CA GLY A 177 -6.01 14.60 -5.22
C GLY A 177 -6.15 15.63 -6.35
N LYS A 178 -7.13 15.50 -7.25
CA LYS A 178 -7.40 16.51 -8.31
C LYS A 178 -8.03 17.78 -7.77
N TYR A 179 -8.64 17.73 -6.59
CA TYR A 179 -9.42 18.81 -6.00
C TYR A 179 -8.73 19.43 -4.77
N THR A 180 -7.48 19.05 -4.51
CA THR A 180 -6.68 19.68 -3.45
C THR A 180 -6.26 21.09 -3.83
N ARG A 181 -6.19 22.00 -2.85
CA ARG A 181 -5.89 23.41 -3.04
C ARG A 181 -5.11 23.99 -1.87
N TYR A 182 -4.38 25.07 -2.11
CA TYR A 182 -3.77 25.85 -1.04
C TYR A 182 -4.80 26.78 -0.42
N LYS A 183 -4.65 27.07 0.88
CA LYS A 183 -5.41 28.15 1.52
C LYS A 183 -4.99 29.47 0.86
N ILE A 184 -5.97 30.22 0.38
CA ILE A 184 -5.74 31.58 -0.10
C ILE A 184 -5.59 32.45 1.16
N ALA A 185 -4.46 33.13 1.28
CA ALA A 185 -4.18 34.07 2.36
C ALA A 185 -5.06 35.32 2.28
#